data_AF-A0A4R7EZM1-F1
#
_entry.id   AF-A0A4R7EZM1-F1
#
_cell.length_a   1.000
_cell.length_b   1.000
_cell.length_c   1.000
_cell.angle_alpha   90.00
_cell.angle_beta   90.00
_cell.angle_gamma   90.00
#
_symmetry.space_group_name_H-M   'P 1'
#
loop_
_entity.id
_entity.type
_entity.pdbx_description
1 polymer ?
#
loop_
_entity_poly.entity_id
_entity_poly.type
_entity_poly.pdbx_seq_one_letter_code
_entity_poly.pdbx_strand_id
1 'polypeptide(L)' 'MKRIRKNYNAAFKQQAVELIKEKMNKSELARELGIRTTSLYKWCKEAKKFRE' A
#
# COMPACT_ATOMS: atom_id res chain seq x y z
N MET A 1 7.22 23.06 -7.01
CA MET A 1 6.62 22.54 -5.76
C MET A 1 7.31 21.22 -5.36
N LYS A 2 8.08 21.21 -4.27
CA LYS A 2 8.64 19.95 -3.72
C LYS A 2 7.49 19.11 -3.18
N ARG A 3 7.11 18.03 -3.88
CA ARG A 3 6.17 17.04 -3.34
C ARG A 3 6.85 16.39 -2.15
N ILE A 4 6.48 16.79 -0.93
CA ILE A 4 6.90 16.12 0.29
C ILE A 4 6.39 14.69 0.19
N ARG A 5 7.28 13.75 -0.09
CA ARG A 5 6.93 12.33 -0.13
C ARG A 5 6.65 11.93 1.31
N LYS A 6 5.38 11.62 1.62
CA LYS A 6 5.04 10.89 2.85
C LYS A 6 5.85 9.60 2.85
N ASN A 7 6.83 9.51 3.74
CA ASN A 7 7.67 8.33 3.85
C ASN A 7 6.92 7.32 4.71
N TYR A 8 6.26 6.36 4.06
CA TYR A 8 5.60 5.26 4.75
C TYR A 8 6.67 4.25 5.17
N ASN A 9 6.66 3.86 6.45
CA ASN A 9 7.57 2.84 6.96
C ASN A 9 7.36 1.50 6.24
N ALA A 10 8.40 0.69 6.11
CA ALA A 10 8.33 -0.61 5.43
C ALA A 10 7.29 -1.53 6.09
N ALA A 11 7.23 -1.54 7.43
CA ALA A 11 6.24 -2.28 8.20
C ALA A 11 4.79 -1.87 7.85
N PHE A 12 4.55 -0.56 7.69
CA PHE A 12 3.23 -0.05 7.29
C PHE A 12 2.84 -0.49 5.89
N LYS A 13 3.79 -0.49 4.94
CA LYS A 13 3.55 -0.98 3.57
C LYS A 13 3.24 -2.47 3.56
N GLN A 14 3.95 -3.27 4.35
CA GLN A 14 3.71 -4.72 4.47
C GLN A 14 2.34 -5.00 5.08
N GLN A 15 2.00 -4.37 6.20
CA GLN A 15 0.69 -4.52 6.83
C GLN A 15 -0.45 -4.13 5.88
N ALA A 16 -0.27 -3.04 5.13
CA ALA A 16 -1.24 -2.63 4.11
C ALA A 16 -1.38 -3.64 2.96
N VAL A 17 -0.29 -4.29 2.53
CA VAL A 17 -0.32 -5.33 1.50
C VAL A 17 -0.93 -6.64 2.01
N GLU A 18 -0.70 -7.00 3.27
CA GLU A 18 -1.34 -8.16 3.90
C GLU A 18 -2.85 -7.95 4.06
N LEU A 19 -3.26 -6.76 4.52
CA LEU A 19 -4.67 -6.40 4.60
C LEU A 19 -5.38 -6.41 3.23
N ILE A 20 -4.67 -6.14 2.12
CA ILE A 20 -5.25 -6.32 0.76
C ILE A 20 -5.51 -7.80 0.44
N LYS A 21 -4.66 -8.71 0.94
CA LYS A 21 -4.86 -10.15 0.71
C LYS A 21 -6.07 -10.65 1.48
N GLU A 22 -6.32 -10.10 2.66
CA GLU A 22 -7.44 -10.46 3.52
C GLU A 22 -8.75 -9.76 3.07
N LYS A 23 -8.73 -8.43 2.95
CA LYS A 23 -9.82 -7.65 2.34
C LYS A 23 -9.58 -7.54 0.84
N MET A 24 -10.31 -8.34 0.04
CA MET A 24 -10.31 -8.30 -1.44
C MET A 24 -10.51 -6.87 -2.04
N ASN A 25 -11.01 -5.90 -1.25
CA ASN A 25 -11.27 -4.52 -1.67
C ASN A 25 -10.16 -3.51 -1.30
N LYS A 26 -9.20 -3.36 -2.20
CA LYS A 26 -8.10 -2.37 -2.15
C LYS A 26 -8.59 -0.92 -1.99
N SER A 27 -9.73 -0.58 -2.61
CA SER A 27 -10.29 0.78 -2.59
C SER A 27 -10.86 1.15 -1.23
N GLU A 28 -11.49 0.20 -0.57
CA GLU A 28 -12.06 0.40 0.77
C GLU A 28 -10.93 0.52 1.80
N LEU A 29 -9.94 -0.37 1.72
CA LEU A 29 -8.74 -0.32 2.55
C LEU A 29 -7.96 0.99 2.40
N ALA A 30 -7.88 1.54 1.17
CA ALA A 30 -7.25 2.83 0.94
C ALA A 30 -7.95 3.98 1.69
N ARG A 31 -9.28 3.95 1.70
CA ARG A 31 -10.11 4.94 2.40
C ARG A 31 -9.98 4.79 3.92
N GLU A 32 -9.98 3.55 4.41
CA GLU A 32 -9.80 3.21 5.83
C GLU A 32 -8.43 3.66 6.36
N LEU A 33 -7.36 3.36 5.61
CA LEU A 33 -5.99 3.73 5.96
C LEU A 33 -5.62 5.19 5.63
N GLY A 34 -6.52 5.95 4.99
CA GLY A 34 -6.27 7.34 4.60
C GLY A 34 -5.13 7.50 3.57
N ILE A 35 -4.88 6.47 2.76
CA ILE A 35 -3.82 6.45 1.74
C ILE A 35 -4.42 6.41 0.33
N ARG A 36 -3.63 6.84 -0.65
CA ARG A 36 -4.05 6.74 -2.05
C ARG A 36 -4.02 5.28 -2.50
N THR A 37 -5.08 4.86 -3.19
CA THR A 37 -5.17 3.55 -3.87
C THR A 37 -3.96 3.30 -4.79
N THR A 38 -3.43 4.34 -5.44
CA THR A 38 -2.24 4.25 -6.27
C THR A 38 -0.99 3.79 -5.51
N SER A 39 -0.87 4.17 -4.23
CA SER A 39 0.24 3.74 -3.37
C SER A 39 0.13 2.25 -3.02
N LEU A 40 -1.08 1.81 -2.66
CA LEU A 40 -1.38 0.40 -2.38
C LEU A 40 -1.10 -0.51 -3.59
N TYR A 41 -1.51 -0.09 -4.79
CA TYR A 41 -1.20 -0.82 -6.02
C TYR A 41 0.31 -0.95 -6.26
N LYS A 42 1.06 0.12 -5.99
CA LYS A 42 2.51 0.12 -6.14
C LYS A 42 3.17 -0.83 -5.15
N TRP A 43 2.79 -0.78 -3.87
CA TRP A 43 3.32 -1.67 -2.84
C TRP A 43 2.94 -3.13 -3.08
N CYS A 44 1.72 -3.41 -3.54
CA CYS A 44 1.31 -4.77 -3.92
C CYS A 44 2.18 -5.32 -5.06
N LYS A 45 2.51 -4.48 -6.06
CA LYS A 45 3.38 -4.87 -7.17
C LYS A 45 4.83 -5.08 -6.72
N GLU A 46 5.35 -4.18 -5.87
CA GLU A 46 6.69 -4.31 -5.27
C GLU A 46 6.81 -5.57 -4.40
N ALA A 47 5.81 -5.85 -3.57
CA ALA A 47 5.76 -7.04 -2.72
C ALA A 47 5.65 -8.35 -3.53
N LYS A 48 4.93 -8.35 -4.65
CA LYS A 48 4.90 -9.52 -5.56
C LYS A 48 6.27 -9.74 -6.20
N LYS A 49 6.94 -8.66 -6.64
CA LYS A 49 8.26 -8.74 -7.29
C LYS A 49 9.37 -9.15 -6.32
N PHE A 50 9.22 -8.88 -5.02
CA PHE A 50 10.18 -9.30 -4.00
C PHE A 50 10.13 -10.81 -3.69
N ARG A 51 9.10 -11.53 -4.16
CA ARG A 51 8.89 -12.96 -3.88
C ARG A 51 9.32 -13.89 -5.04
N GLU A 52 10.06 -13.35 -6.01
CA GLU A 52 10.64 -14.05 -7.18
C GLU A 52 12.16 -13.87 -7.15
#